data_AF-A0A540N3G4-F1
#
_entry.id   AF-A0A540N3G4-F1
#
_cell.length_a   1.000
_cell.length_b   1.000
_cell.length_c   1.000
_cell.angle_alpha   90.00
_cell.angle_beta   90.00
_cell.angle_gamma   90.00
#
_symmetry.space_group_name_H-M   'P 1'
#
loop_
_entity.id
_entity.type
_entity.pdbx_description
1 polymer ?
#
loop_
_entity_poly.entity_id
_entity_poly.type
_entity_poly.pdbx_seq_one_letter_code
_entity_poly.pdbx_strand_id
1 'polypeptide(L)'
;MVSSNHENAAGSLAFPKRLWGKIVGFALRLKKLGKDDPRRMIHCFKVGLALTFVSLFYYFKPLYDGFGLDAMWAILTVVVVFEFSVGATLGKGLNRMLATLTAGALGIGAHRLATLSGETGEPILIALFVFIIAGIVTFLRFIPQIKARYDYGMMVFILTFCLISVSGYRDEEVIRMGFERLSTIVIGSCAAVFVCTFICPVWIGVDLHNHIATNIEKLGNFLEGFEDGYFKISEDGQPINKSSSLQGYKSVLTSSSKEEIMANLAKWEPCHGKFRFRHPWNEYLKVGSVTRQCAFKIESLNHYLTSEIQSPPEVRSIIQGECTVISSECGKALKELASEVRKMTKSSAAEPHITNSKAAAENLKAVIRSSLSKHCNYLEIIQAGAVASLLFEVVKCTEEIAGSVHKLASLAHFKNAKPRVTPETQELPSQGAVNPVSGIDGAHHVITIDPSQSLRESENSSPPVLAPRMEV
;
A
#
# COMPACT_ATOMS: atom_id res chain seq x y z
N MET A 1 -47.10 -12.22 61.80
CA MET A 1 -47.31 -11.25 60.71
C MET A 1 -45.96 -10.73 60.25
N VAL A 2 -45.20 -11.56 59.53
CA VAL A 2 -43.89 -11.21 58.94
C VAL A 2 -43.79 -12.01 57.66
N SER A 3 -43.85 -11.35 56.52
CA SER A 3 -43.15 -11.72 55.28
C SER A 3 -43.66 -10.84 54.14
N SER A 4 -42.79 -9.99 53.60
CA SER A 4 -42.67 -9.67 52.17
C SER A 4 -41.73 -8.47 52.01
N ASN A 5 -40.43 -8.74 51.88
CA ASN A 5 -39.47 -7.73 51.42
C ASN A 5 -38.19 -8.41 50.88
N HIS A 6 -38.33 -9.41 50.00
CA HIS A 6 -37.16 -10.09 49.42
C HIS A 6 -37.09 -10.20 47.89
N GLU A 7 -38.05 -9.68 47.11
CA GLU A 7 -38.03 -9.86 45.64
C GLU A 7 -37.57 -8.65 44.82
N ASN A 8 -37.30 -7.48 45.42
CA ASN A 8 -36.90 -6.29 44.64
C ASN A 8 -35.38 -6.05 44.52
N ALA A 9 -34.52 -6.93 45.04
CA ALA A 9 -33.06 -6.76 45.00
C ALA A 9 -32.36 -7.48 43.83
N ALA A 10 -33.01 -8.46 43.18
CA ALA A 10 -32.36 -9.31 42.17
C ALA A 10 -32.28 -8.68 40.77
N GLY A 11 -33.20 -7.77 40.42
CA GLY A 11 -33.22 -7.09 39.11
C GLY A 11 -32.17 -5.97 38.96
N SER A 12 -31.76 -5.35 40.06
CA SER A 12 -30.85 -4.20 40.06
C SER A 12 -29.37 -4.59 39.87
N LEU A 13 -28.93 -5.74 40.41
CA LEU A 13 -27.54 -6.19 40.34
C LEU A 13 -27.16 -6.90 39.01
N ALA A 14 -28.13 -7.29 38.19
CA ALA A 14 -27.87 -7.94 36.90
C ALA A 14 -27.40 -6.95 35.81
N PHE A 15 -27.89 -5.70 35.86
CA PHE A 15 -27.54 -4.64 34.92
C PHE A 15 -26.05 -4.21 34.99
N PRO A 16 -25.45 -3.94 36.17
CA PRO A 16 -24.04 -3.56 36.27
C PRO A 16 -23.08 -4.70 35.88
N LYS A 17 -23.41 -5.97 36.17
CA LYS A 17 -22.58 -7.12 35.74
C LYS A 17 -22.57 -7.29 34.22
N ARG A 18 -23.71 -7.09 33.55
CA ARG A 18 -23.81 -7.16 32.08
C ARG A 18 -23.11 -5.98 31.41
N LEU A 19 -23.16 -4.78 32.01
CA LEU A 19 -22.42 -3.61 31.55
C LEU A 19 -20.91 -3.81 31.74
N TRP A 20 -20.48 -4.32 32.89
CA TRP A 20 -19.08 -4.65 33.16
C TRP A 20 -18.53 -5.71 32.21
N GLY A 21 -19.28 -6.79 31.95
CA GLY A 21 -18.91 -7.80 30.95
C GLY A 21 -18.76 -7.22 29.54
N LYS A 22 -19.61 -6.25 29.16
CA LYS A 22 -19.47 -5.51 27.89
C LYS A 22 -18.23 -4.61 27.87
N ILE A 23 -17.92 -3.94 28.97
CA ILE A 23 -16.73 -3.08 29.11
C ILE A 23 -15.45 -3.93 29.05
N VAL A 24 -15.39 -5.04 29.78
CA VAL A 24 -14.26 -5.97 29.77
C VAL A 24 -14.09 -6.62 28.40
N GLY A 25 -15.18 -7.06 27.77
CA GLY A 25 -15.16 -7.58 26.40
C GLY A 25 -14.70 -6.53 25.38
N PHE A 26 -15.08 -5.27 25.56
CA PHE A 26 -14.58 -4.15 24.75
C PHE A 26 -13.10 -3.89 24.99
N ALA A 27 -12.65 -3.87 26.24
CA ALA A 27 -11.24 -3.71 26.60
C ALA A 27 -10.36 -4.84 26.05
N LEU A 28 -10.83 -6.09 26.10
CA LEU A 28 -10.15 -7.23 25.47
C LEU A 28 -10.05 -7.08 23.95
N ARG A 29 -11.11 -6.60 23.30
CA ARG A 29 -11.08 -6.28 21.86
C ARG A 29 -10.10 -5.17 21.54
N LEU A 30 -10.05 -4.10 22.33
CA LEU A 30 -9.07 -3.02 22.17
C LEU A 30 -7.63 -3.51 22.38
N LYS A 31 -7.40 -4.33 23.40
CA LYS A 31 -6.11 -4.97 23.67
C LYS A 31 -5.69 -5.87 22.51
N LYS A 32 -6.64 -6.61 21.93
CA LYS A 32 -6.40 -7.42 20.72
C LYS A 32 -6.08 -6.53 19.52
N LEU A 33 -6.83 -5.45 19.31
CA LEU A 33 -6.62 -4.49 18.22
C LEU A 33 -5.21 -3.87 18.23
N GLY A 34 -4.71 -3.50 19.40
CA GLY A 34 -3.36 -2.97 19.58
C GLY A 34 -2.27 -4.02 19.43
N LYS A 35 -2.53 -5.27 19.84
CA LYS A 35 -1.60 -6.40 19.65
C LYS A 35 -1.51 -6.86 18.20
N ASP A 36 -2.62 -6.86 17.48
CA ASP A 36 -2.71 -7.34 16.09
C ASP A 36 -2.00 -6.39 15.11
N ASP A 37 -2.05 -5.07 15.37
CA ASP A 37 -1.27 -4.07 14.62
C ASP A 37 -0.75 -2.96 15.55
N PRO A 38 0.50 -3.07 16.05
CA PRO A 38 1.09 -2.10 16.98
C PRO A 38 1.19 -0.68 16.38
N ARG A 39 1.16 -0.56 15.04
CA ARG A 39 1.16 0.74 14.35
C ARG A 39 -0.09 1.56 14.69
N ARG A 40 -1.20 0.91 15.08
CA ARG A 40 -2.43 1.61 15.53
C ARG A 40 -2.24 2.35 16.84
N MET A 41 -1.53 1.75 17.80
CA MET A 41 -1.19 2.44 19.04
C MET A 41 -0.27 3.64 18.78
N ILE A 42 0.74 3.45 17.94
CA ILE A 42 1.65 4.53 17.53
C ILE A 42 0.84 5.64 16.85
N HIS A 43 -0.09 5.31 15.95
CA HIS A 43 -0.94 6.31 15.31
C HIS A 43 -1.77 7.13 16.32
N CYS A 44 -2.42 6.49 17.29
CA CYS A 44 -3.15 7.22 18.35
C CYS A 44 -2.23 8.19 19.11
N PHE A 45 -1.02 7.74 19.45
CA PHE A 45 -0.02 8.60 20.08
C PHE A 45 0.39 9.77 19.19
N LYS A 46 0.63 9.54 17.89
CA LYS A 46 0.95 10.61 16.93
C LYS A 46 -0.14 11.66 16.82
N VAL A 47 -1.41 11.24 16.74
CA VAL A 47 -2.54 12.17 16.69
C VAL A 47 -2.59 13.02 17.96
N GLY A 48 -2.45 12.40 19.13
CA GLY A 48 -2.39 13.11 20.40
C GLY A 48 -1.23 14.10 20.47
N LEU A 49 -0.05 13.73 19.97
CA LEU A 49 1.11 14.60 19.92
C LEU A 49 0.91 15.77 18.95
N ALA A 50 0.36 15.52 17.76
CA ALA A 50 0.07 16.57 16.78
C ALA A 50 -0.95 17.58 17.34
N LEU A 51 -2.00 17.10 18.01
CA LEU A 51 -2.99 17.94 18.68
C LEU A 51 -2.36 18.75 19.82
N THR A 52 -1.51 18.12 20.64
CA THR A 52 -0.80 18.82 21.72
C THR A 52 0.11 19.92 21.15
N PHE A 53 0.82 19.61 20.07
CA PHE A 53 1.71 20.56 19.40
C PHE A 53 0.97 21.78 18.86
N VAL A 54 -0.16 21.60 18.17
CA VAL A 54 -0.95 22.74 17.68
C VAL A 54 -1.67 23.49 18.79
N SER A 55 -2.08 22.80 19.87
CA SER A 55 -2.68 23.44 21.04
C SER A 55 -1.66 24.25 21.85
N LEU A 56 -0.39 23.88 21.87
CA LEU A 56 0.66 24.67 22.52
C LEU A 56 0.80 26.07 21.90
N PHE A 57 0.53 26.21 20.59
CA PHE A 57 0.48 27.53 19.95
C PHE A 57 -0.62 28.42 20.52
N TYR A 58 -1.72 27.86 21.03
CA TYR A 58 -2.78 28.62 21.69
C TYR A 58 -2.34 29.20 23.04
N TYR A 59 -1.44 28.52 23.75
CA TYR A 59 -0.96 28.96 25.06
C TYR A 59 0.23 29.90 24.98
N PHE A 60 0.85 30.06 23.79
CA PHE A 60 1.97 30.97 23.59
C PHE A 60 1.43 32.38 23.28
N LYS A 61 1.53 33.30 24.24
CA LYS A 61 0.90 34.63 24.23
C LYS A 61 1.10 35.44 22.92
N PRO A 62 2.31 35.50 22.31
CA PRO A 62 2.50 36.21 21.03
C PRO A 62 1.73 35.61 19.84
N LEU A 63 1.40 34.31 19.88
CA LEU A 63 0.64 33.63 18.83
C LEU A 63 -0.87 33.68 19.11
N TYR A 64 -1.27 33.68 20.38
CA TYR A 64 -2.66 33.88 20.78
C TYR A 64 -3.17 35.27 20.39
N ASP A 65 -2.38 36.31 20.67
CA ASP A 65 -2.72 37.70 20.34
C ASP A 65 -2.82 37.92 18.81
N GLY A 66 -2.21 37.06 17.99
CA GLY A 66 -2.26 37.11 16.52
C GLY A 66 -3.33 36.24 15.86
N PHE A 67 -3.80 35.15 16.49
CA PHE A 67 -4.73 34.18 15.87
C PHE A 67 -6.06 33.98 16.61
N GLY A 68 -6.19 34.40 17.88
CA GLY A 68 -7.45 34.41 18.62
C GLY A 68 -8.33 33.14 18.49
N LEU A 69 -9.58 33.31 18.04
CA LEU A 69 -10.55 32.22 17.80
C LEU A 69 -10.19 31.34 16.59
N ASP A 70 -9.40 31.84 15.65
CA ASP A 70 -9.02 31.09 14.44
C ASP A 70 -8.02 29.97 14.70
N ALA A 71 -7.37 29.96 15.86
CA ALA A 71 -6.57 28.82 16.33
C ALA A 71 -7.36 27.50 16.38
N MET A 72 -8.70 27.56 16.55
CA MET A 72 -9.57 26.38 16.48
C MET A 72 -9.49 25.70 15.11
N TRP A 73 -9.27 26.45 14.02
CA TRP A 73 -9.12 25.87 12.68
C TRP A 73 -7.86 25.02 12.56
N ALA A 74 -6.78 25.31 13.28
CA ALA A 74 -5.58 24.48 13.30
C ALA A 74 -5.87 23.11 13.95
N ILE A 75 -6.54 23.11 15.10
CA ILE A 75 -6.95 21.87 15.80
C ILE A 75 -7.89 21.04 14.93
N LEU A 76 -8.96 21.67 14.40
CA LEU A 76 -9.90 21.01 13.48
C LEU A 76 -9.19 20.47 12.24
N THR A 77 -8.17 21.18 11.74
CA THR A 77 -7.37 20.72 10.62
C THR A 77 -6.66 19.43 10.97
N VAL A 78 -5.91 19.38 12.07
CA VAL A 78 -5.21 18.17 12.51
C VAL A 78 -6.19 17.00 12.63
N VAL A 79 -7.34 17.19 13.30
CA VAL A 79 -8.33 16.12 13.47
C VAL A 79 -8.82 15.55 12.14
N VAL A 80 -9.01 16.39 11.12
CA VAL A 80 -9.63 15.96 9.85
C VAL A 80 -8.61 15.47 8.83
N VAL A 81 -7.38 16.00 8.85
CA VAL A 81 -6.32 15.65 7.87
C VAL A 81 -5.41 14.53 8.35
N PHE A 82 -5.26 14.33 9.66
CA PHE A 82 -4.36 13.31 10.20
C PHE A 82 -4.95 11.92 9.95
N GLU A 83 -4.23 11.12 9.17
CA GLU A 83 -4.66 9.79 8.74
C GLU A 83 -3.64 8.73 9.18
N PHE A 84 -4.02 7.46 9.02
CA PHE A 84 -3.17 6.35 9.45
C PHE A 84 -1.81 6.29 8.74
N SER A 85 -1.78 6.63 7.45
CA SER A 85 -0.57 6.61 6.62
C SER A 85 -0.07 8.01 6.27
N VAL A 86 1.21 8.11 5.94
CA VAL A 86 1.85 9.36 5.51
C VAL A 86 1.20 9.88 4.22
N GLY A 87 1.04 9.02 3.21
CA GLY A 87 0.43 9.41 1.93
C GLY A 87 -1.01 9.94 2.09
N ALA A 88 -1.82 9.33 2.96
CA ALA A 88 -3.16 9.82 3.24
C ALA A 88 -3.16 11.18 3.96
N THR A 89 -2.28 11.36 4.95
CA THR A 89 -2.15 12.61 5.69
C THR A 89 -1.67 13.75 4.78
N LEU A 90 -0.65 13.48 3.96
CA LEU A 90 -0.12 14.46 3.01
C LEU A 90 -1.17 14.81 1.94
N GLY A 91 -1.84 13.81 1.36
CA GLY A 91 -2.88 14.03 0.38
C GLY A 91 -4.05 14.86 0.91
N LYS A 92 -4.54 14.55 2.12
CA LYS A 92 -5.59 15.37 2.77
C LYS A 92 -5.10 16.78 3.13
N GLY A 93 -3.89 16.91 3.69
CA GLY A 93 -3.32 18.21 4.07
C GLY A 93 -3.14 19.13 2.87
N LEU A 94 -2.54 18.64 1.78
CA LEU A 94 -2.37 19.39 0.53
C LEU A 94 -3.71 19.73 -0.12
N ASN A 95 -4.64 18.77 -0.17
CA ASN A 95 -5.99 19.02 -0.67
C ASN A 95 -6.72 20.10 0.14
N ARG A 96 -6.59 20.10 1.47
CA ARG A 96 -7.18 21.13 2.33
C ARG A 96 -6.60 22.50 2.03
N MET A 97 -5.28 22.61 1.97
CA MET A 97 -4.58 23.88 1.70
C MET A 97 -4.96 24.45 0.34
N LEU A 98 -4.91 23.64 -0.72
CA LEU A 98 -5.26 24.05 -2.07
C LEU A 98 -6.75 24.41 -2.18
N ALA A 99 -7.63 23.62 -1.57
CA ALA A 99 -9.07 23.88 -1.57
C ALA A 99 -9.39 25.19 -0.84
N THR A 100 -8.82 25.44 0.34
CA THR A 100 -9.05 26.67 1.08
C THR A 100 -8.50 27.89 0.35
N LEU A 101 -7.30 27.81 -0.22
CA LEU A 101 -6.72 28.91 -0.99
C LEU A 101 -7.56 29.26 -2.22
N THR A 102 -7.90 28.26 -3.03
CA THR A 102 -8.68 28.47 -4.27
C THR A 102 -10.11 28.89 -3.98
N ALA A 103 -10.76 28.32 -2.96
CA ALA A 103 -12.10 28.73 -2.54
C ALA A 103 -12.10 30.14 -1.94
N GLY A 104 -11.08 30.51 -1.19
CA GLY A 104 -10.94 31.85 -0.63
C GLY A 104 -10.74 32.90 -1.72
N ALA A 105 -9.82 32.66 -2.66
CA ALA A 105 -9.61 33.55 -3.80
C ALA A 105 -10.88 33.71 -4.63
N LEU A 106 -11.59 32.61 -4.94
CA LEU A 106 -12.83 32.65 -5.70
C LEU A 106 -13.97 33.32 -4.92
N GLY A 107 -14.06 33.10 -3.61
CA GLY A 107 -15.06 33.72 -2.74
C GLY A 107 -14.89 35.23 -2.65
N ILE A 108 -13.64 35.71 -2.51
CA ILE A 108 -13.33 37.14 -2.56
C ILE A 108 -13.69 37.72 -3.94
N GLY A 109 -13.36 37.02 -5.02
CA GLY A 109 -13.73 37.43 -6.39
C GLY A 109 -15.25 37.52 -6.59
N ALA A 110 -16.00 36.54 -6.09
CA ALA A 110 -17.47 36.51 -6.16
C ALA A 110 -18.09 37.67 -5.38
N HIS A 111 -17.61 37.95 -4.17
CA HIS A 111 -18.08 39.07 -3.37
C HIS A 111 -17.76 40.42 -4.04
N ARG A 112 -16.52 40.62 -4.52
CA ARG A 112 -16.15 41.85 -5.26
C ARG A 112 -17.00 42.06 -6.49
N LEU A 113 -17.30 41.01 -7.26
CA LEU A 113 -18.17 41.11 -8.43
C LEU A 113 -19.63 41.43 -8.04
N ALA A 114 -20.12 40.87 -6.93
CA ALA A 114 -21.47 41.13 -6.45
C ALA A 114 -21.66 42.57 -5.95
N THR A 115 -20.66 43.14 -5.26
CA THR A 115 -20.71 44.53 -4.77
C THR A 115 -20.88 45.56 -5.89
N LEU A 116 -20.44 45.26 -7.12
CA LEU A 116 -20.65 46.12 -8.29
C LEU A 116 -22.12 46.27 -8.70
N SER A 117 -23.02 45.43 -8.18
CA SER A 117 -24.45 45.41 -8.54
C SER A 117 -25.34 46.19 -7.58
N GLY A 118 -24.74 46.89 -6.61
CA GLY A 118 -25.46 47.68 -5.61
C GLY A 118 -26.15 46.83 -4.54
N GLU A 119 -26.68 47.49 -3.51
CA GLU A 119 -27.19 46.86 -2.27
C GLU A 119 -28.30 45.83 -2.51
N THR A 120 -29.17 46.05 -3.50
CA THR A 120 -30.27 45.12 -3.83
C THR A 120 -29.79 43.93 -4.66
N GLY A 121 -28.79 44.13 -5.54
CA GLY A 121 -28.30 43.12 -6.47
C GLY A 121 -27.22 42.20 -5.88
N GLU A 122 -26.44 42.70 -4.93
CA GLU A 122 -25.36 41.97 -4.26
C GLU A 122 -25.80 40.62 -3.66
N PRO A 123 -26.83 40.54 -2.78
CA PRO A 123 -27.22 39.27 -2.18
C PRO A 123 -27.75 38.26 -3.22
N ILE A 124 -28.39 38.75 -4.28
CA ILE A 124 -28.91 37.91 -5.38
C ILE A 124 -27.75 37.29 -6.16
N LEU A 125 -26.72 38.08 -6.49
CA LEU A 125 -25.55 37.58 -7.20
C LEU A 125 -24.69 36.65 -6.35
N ILE A 126 -24.50 36.94 -5.05
CA ILE A 126 -23.80 36.02 -4.14
C ILE A 126 -24.53 34.68 -4.09
N ALA A 127 -25.86 34.69 -3.93
CA ALA A 127 -26.66 33.46 -3.94
C ALA A 127 -26.54 32.69 -5.28
N LEU A 128 -26.53 33.41 -6.41
CA LEU A 128 -26.36 32.82 -7.73
C LEU A 128 -24.97 32.18 -7.90
N PHE A 129 -23.89 32.86 -7.49
CA PHE A 129 -22.53 32.30 -7.55
C PHE A 129 -22.38 31.07 -6.65
N VAL A 130 -22.92 31.11 -5.43
CA VAL A 130 -22.98 29.96 -4.53
C VAL A 130 -23.70 28.79 -5.19
N PHE A 131 -24.88 29.02 -5.76
CA PHE A 131 -25.65 27.97 -6.44
C PHE A 131 -24.86 27.34 -7.60
N ILE A 132 -24.30 28.16 -8.49
CA ILE A 132 -23.58 27.68 -9.68
C ILE A 132 -22.31 26.92 -9.28
N ILE A 133 -21.45 27.52 -8.46
CA ILE A 133 -20.14 26.93 -8.12
C ILE A 133 -20.32 25.69 -7.24
N ALA A 134 -21.20 25.72 -6.23
CA ALA A 134 -21.47 24.54 -5.42
C ALA A 134 -22.10 23.42 -6.26
N GLY A 135 -22.99 23.74 -7.21
CA GLY A 135 -23.57 22.80 -8.16
C GLY A 135 -22.51 22.14 -9.05
N ILE A 136 -21.63 22.93 -9.67
CA ILE A 136 -20.53 22.43 -10.51
C ILE A 136 -19.58 21.53 -9.71
N VAL A 137 -19.10 21.98 -8.56
CA VAL A 137 -18.16 21.19 -7.75
C VAL A 137 -18.83 19.92 -7.23
N THR A 138 -20.10 19.97 -6.85
CA THR A 138 -20.87 18.78 -6.46
C THR A 138 -21.02 17.81 -7.63
N PHE A 139 -21.24 18.30 -8.84
CA PHE A 139 -21.27 17.46 -10.04
C PHE A 139 -19.92 16.78 -10.30
N LEU A 140 -18.80 17.51 -10.18
CA LEU A 140 -17.45 16.97 -10.35
C LEU A 140 -17.14 15.83 -9.36
N ARG A 141 -17.77 15.83 -8.17
CA ARG A 141 -17.64 14.75 -7.17
C ARG A 141 -18.24 13.42 -7.61
N PHE A 142 -19.12 13.40 -8.62
CA PHE A 142 -19.63 12.14 -9.18
C PHE A 142 -18.65 11.49 -10.15
N ILE A 143 -17.63 12.21 -10.63
CA ILE A 143 -16.61 11.65 -11.53
C ILE A 143 -15.63 10.80 -10.70
N PRO A 144 -15.56 9.46 -10.89
CA PRO A 144 -14.81 8.57 -10.00
C PRO A 144 -13.32 8.93 -9.89
N GLN A 145 -12.70 9.33 -11.00
CA GLN A 145 -11.28 9.69 -11.05
C GLN A 145 -10.95 10.93 -10.20
N ILE A 146 -11.85 11.93 -10.19
CA ILE A 146 -11.69 13.14 -9.38
C ILE A 146 -12.01 12.82 -7.91
N LYS A 147 -13.11 12.08 -7.67
CA LYS A 147 -13.54 11.67 -6.34
C LYS A 147 -12.45 10.91 -5.58
N ALA A 148 -11.82 9.94 -6.23
CA ALA A 148 -10.79 9.10 -5.60
C ALA A 148 -9.59 9.89 -5.06
N ARG A 149 -9.30 11.09 -5.60
CA ARG A 149 -8.14 11.90 -5.21
C ARG A 149 -8.49 13.17 -4.44
N TYR A 150 -9.62 13.79 -4.76
CA TYR A 150 -9.93 15.16 -4.36
C TYR A 150 -11.27 15.31 -3.64
N ASP A 151 -12.02 14.24 -3.35
CA ASP A 151 -13.35 14.37 -2.70
C ASP A 151 -13.33 15.19 -1.41
N TYR A 152 -12.34 14.93 -0.55
CA TYR A 152 -12.14 15.73 0.65
C TYR A 152 -11.86 17.22 0.34
N GLY A 153 -10.98 17.49 -0.63
CA GLY A 153 -10.66 18.86 -1.06
C GLY A 153 -11.88 19.58 -1.65
N MET A 154 -12.68 18.90 -2.47
CA MET A 154 -13.91 19.45 -3.04
C MET A 154 -14.95 19.80 -1.96
N MET A 155 -15.07 18.98 -0.91
CA MET A 155 -15.93 19.30 0.24
C MET A 155 -15.44 20.52 1.01
N VAL A 156 -14.13 20.60 1.28
CA VAL A 156 -13.52 21.77 1.93
C VAL A 156 -13.67 23.02 1.05
N PHE A 157 -13.54 22.88 -0.26
CA PHE A 157 -13.69 23.95 -1.22
C PHE A 157 -15.10 24.53 -1.16
N ILE A 158 -16.14 23.70 -1.29
CA ILE A 158 -17.55 24.14 -1.22
C ILE A 158 -17.80 24.84 0.12
N LEU A 159 -17.40 24.21 1.24
CA LEU A 159 -17.60 24.77 2.57
C LEU A 159 -16.92 26.14 2.72
N THR A 160 -15.68 26.26 2.25
CA THR A 160 -14.89 27.49 2.36
C THR A 160 -15.43 28.58 1.45
N PHE A 161 -15.78 28.23 0.21
CA PHE A 161 -16.34 29.17 -0.76
C PHE A 161 -17.68 29.73 -0.26
N CYS A 162 -18.59 28.86 0.20
CA CYS A 162 -19.86 29.30 0.77
C CYS A 162 -19.66 30.18 2.01
N LEU A 163 -18.78 29.78 2.93
CA LEU A 163 -18.53 30.55 4.14
C LEU A 163 -18.00 31.95 3.80
N ILE A 164 -16.97 32.07 2.95
CA ILE A 164 -16.36 33.35 2.59
C ILE A 164 -17.30 34.22 1.76
N SER A 165 -18.05 33.63 0.82
CA SER A 165 -18.96 34.41 -0.05
C SER A 165 -20.16 34.95 0.73
N VAL A 166 -20.67 34.19 1.69
CA VAL A 166 -21.84 34.59 2.51
C VAL A 166 -21.42 35.46 3.71
N SER A 167 -20.29 35.16 4.37
CA SER A 167 -19.76 36.03 5.44
C SER A 167 -19.24 37.34 4.87
N GLY A 168 -18.74 37.32 3.63
CA GLY A 168 -18.43 38.45 2.75
C GLY A 168 -19.40 39.61 2.89
N TYR A 169 -20.68 39.29 2.74
CA TYR A 169 -21.78 40.23 2.75
C TYR A 169 -21.96 40.99 4.08
N ARG A 170 -21.47 40.45 5.21
CA ARG A 170 -21.76 40.99 6.55
C ARG A 170 -20.58 41.70 7.21
N ASP A 171 -19.38 41.60 6.65
CA ASP A 171 -18.14 42.00 7.33
C ASP A 171 -17.12 42.58 6.33
N GLU A 172 -16.71 43.84 6.46
CA GLU A 172 -15.75 44.50 5.55
C GLU A 172 -14.31 43.95 5.70
N GLU A 173 -14.05 43.10 6.69
CA GLU A 173 -12.73 42.54 7.02
C GLU A 173 -12.51 41.09 6.54
N VAL A 174 -13.27 40.64 5.54
CA VAL A 174 -13.25 39.25 5.03
C VAL A 174 -11.88 38.78 4.56
N ILE A 175 -11.05 39.69 4.04
CA ILE A 175 -9.69 39.36 3.59
C ILE A 175 -8.78 39.01 4.77
N ARG A 176 -8.89 39.75 5.89
CA ARG A 176 -8.11 39.49 7.11
C ARG A 176 -8.50 38.15 7.72
N MET A 177 -9.80 37.93 7.90
CA MET A 177 -10.36 36.67 8.41
C MET A 177 -9.98 35.47 7.52
N GLY A 178 -10.00 35.65 6.20
CA GLY A 178 -9.58 34.62 5.25
C GLY A 178 -8.09 34.25 5.37
N PHE A 179 -7.23 35.24 5.61
CA PHE A 179 -5.79 35.04 5.77
C PHE A 179 -5.43 34.35 7.09
N GLU A 180 -6.05 34.75 8.20
CA GLU A 180 -5.87 34.10 9.52
C GLU A 180 -6.35 32.64 9.50
N ARG A 181 -7.48 32.38 8.84
CA ARG A 181 -7.97 31.01 8.64
C ARG A 181 -7.05 30.17 7.73
N LEU A 182 -6.56 30.75 6.64
CA LEU A 182 -5.66 30.03 5.74
C LEU A 182 -4.34 29.68 6.44
N SER A 183 -3.73 30.64 7.14
CA SER A 183 -2.46 30.44 7.84
C SER A 183 -2.57 29.40 8.97
N THR A 184 -3.64 29.43 9.77
CA THR A 184 -3.89 28.40 10.80
C THR A 184 -4.14 27.01 10.21
N ILE A 185 -4.81 26.90 9.05
CA ILE A 185 -4.97 25.64 8.31
C ILE A 185 -3.62 25.13 7.79
N VAL A 186 -2.76 26.01 7.28
CA VAL A 186 -1.40 25.66 6.85
C VAL A 186 -0.61 25.11 8.03
N ILE A 187 -0.60 25.81 9.17
CA ILE A 187 0.10 25.39 10.40
C ILE A 187 -0.39 24.00 10.85
N GLY A 188 -1.71 23.80 10.95
CA GLY A 188 -2.29 22.52 11.34
C GLY A 188 -1.92 21.38 10.38
N SER A 189 -1.94 21.64 9.07
CA SER A 189 -1.57 20.65 8.06
C SER A 189 -0.08 20.31 8.13
N CYS A 190 0.79 21.32 8.28
CA CYS A 190 2.23 21.14 8.44
C CYS A 190 2.57 20.34 9.70
N ALA A 191 1.95 20.64 10.84
CA ALA A 191 2.13 19.90 12.08
C ALA A 191 1.71 18.43 11.94
N ALA A 192 0.55 18.17 11.31
CA ALA A 192 0.07 16.81 11.06
C ALA A 192 1.04 16.02 10.17
N VAL A 193 1.49 16.62 9.06
CA VAL A 193 2.44 16.00 8.14
C VAL A 193 3.79 15.75 8.81
N PHE A 194 4.29 16.71 9.59
CA PHE A 194 5.54 16.60 10.32
C PHE A 194 5.51 15.41 11.29
N VAL A 195 4.52 15.35 12.18
CA VAL A 195 4.39 14.26 13.15
C VAL A 195 4.20 12.92 12.43
N CYS A 196 3.38 12.86 11.38
CA CYS A 196 3.12 11.61 10.65
C CYS A 196 4.38 11.07 9.94
N THR A 197 5.23 11.95 9.41
CA THR A 197 6.43 11.60 8.63
C THR A 197 7.62 11.25 9.52
N PHE A 198 7.86 12.02 10.59
CA PHE A 198 9.08 11.88 11.41
C PHE A 198 8.94 10.88 12.56
N ILE A 199 7.72 10.62 13.04
CA ILE A 199 7.49 9.71 14.16
C ILE A 199 6.98 8.39 13.60
N CYS A 200 7.82 7.35 13.56
CA CYS A 200 7.49 5.97 13.15
C CYS A 200 6.56 5.90 11.91
N PRO A 201 6.99 6.41 10.74
CA PRO A 201 6.12 6.59 9.58
C PRO A 201 5.47 5.28 9.13
N VAL A 202 4.20 5.38 8.72
CA VAL A 202 3.45 4.26 8.15
C VAL A 202 3.26 4.51 6.65
N TRP A 203 3.95 3.71 5.84
CA TRP A 203 3.96 3.81 4.39
C TRP A 203 2.97 2.84 3.75
N ILE A 204 1.91 3.37 3.14
CA ILE A 204 0.89 2.56 2.46
C ILE A 204 1.42 1.95 1.16
N GLY A 205 2.44 2.57 0.54
CA GLY A 205 3.13 2.00 -0.61
C GLY A 205 3.83 0.68 -0.30
N VAL A 206 4.41 0.55 0.90
CA VAL A 206 5.00 -0.71 1.39
C VAL A 206 3.91 -1.76 1.61
N ASP A 207 2.79 -1.36 2.21
CA ASP A 207 1.65 -2.26 2.44
C ASP A 207 1.06 -2.76 1.11
N LEU A 208 0.90 -1.90 0.10
CA LEU A 208 0.48 -2.29 -1.25
C LEU A 208 1.45 -3.29 -1.87
N HIS A 209 2.75 -2.99 -1.81
CA HIS A 209 3.80 -3.84 -2.37
C HIS A 209 3.76 -5.25 -1.77
N ASN A 210 3.72 -5.34 -0.44
CA ASN A 210 3.61 -6.60 0.26
C ASN A 210 2.28 -7.30 -0.02
N HIS A 211 1.18 -6.54 -0.18
CA HIS A 211 -0.13 -7.08 -0.49
C HIS A 211 -0.15 -7.76 -1.86
N ILE A 212 0.42 -7.13 -2.89
CA ILE A 212 0.53 -7.72 -4.23
C ILE A 212 1.36 -9.00 -4.20
N ALA A 213 2.54 -9.00 -3.58
CA ALA A 213 3.37 -10.20 -3.44
C ALA A 213 2.62 -11.34 -2.72
N THR A 214 1.92 -11.01 -1.63
CA THR A 214 1.13 -11.99 -0.87
C THR A 214 -0.05 -12.54 -1.67
N ASN A 215 -0.68 -11.71 -2.51
CA ASN A 215 -1.76 -12.17 -3.38
C ASN A 215 -1.21 -13.18 -4.40
N ILE A 216 -0.10 -12.91 -5.07
CA ILE A 216 0.55 -13.88 -5.98
C ILE A 216 0.91 -15.18 -5.24
N GLU A 217 1.49 -15.09 -4.04
CA GLU A 217 1.87 -16.26 -3.24
C GLU A 217 0.67 -17.13 -2.83
N LYS A 218 -0.49 -16.52 -2.54
CA LYS A 218 -1.74 -17.27 -2.23
C LYS A 218 -2.21 -18.12 -3.40
N LEU A 219 -2.05 -17.66 -4.63
CA LEU A 219 -2.36 -18.45 -5.82
C LEU A 219 -1.38 -19.61 -5.95
N GLY A 220 -0.08 -19.35 -5.74
CA GLY A 220 0.95 -20.39 -5.74
C GLY A 220 0.70 -21.48 -4.70
N ASN A 221 0.32 -21.09 -3.47
CA ASN A 221 -0.04 -22.03 -2.40
C ASN A 221 -1.25 -22.90 -2.77
N PHE A 222 -2.26 -22.34 -3.43
CA PHE A 222 -3.41 -23.13 -3.90
C PHE A 222 -2.98 -24.17 -4.94
N LEU A 223 -2.17 -23.76 -5.94
CA LEU A 223 -1.78 -24.65 -7.03
C LEU A 223 -0.85 -25.79 -6.60
N GLU A 224 0.05 -25.55 -5.64
CA GLU A 224 0.85 -26.63 -5.04
C GLU A 224 -0.01 -27.58 -4.20
N GLY A 225 -1.04 -27.07 -3.51
CA GLY A 225 -1.98 -27.90 -2.75
C GLY A 225 -3.10 -28.55 -3.59
N PHE A 226 -3.16 -28.25 -4.89
CA PHE A 226 -4.24 -28.71 -5.78
C PHE A 226 -4.24 -30.23 -5.93
N GLU A 227 -3.05 -30.85 -6.06
CA GLU A 227 -2.90 -32.30 -6.23
C GLU A 227 -3.53 -33.06 -5.07
N ASP A 228 -3.15 -32.69 -3.84
CA ASP A 228 -3.65 -33.31 -2.61
C ASP A 228 -5.16 -33.16 -2.45
N GLY A 229 -5.75 -32.11 -3.03
CA GLY A 229 -7.19 -31.86 -2.98
C GLY A 229 -8.01 -32.57 -4.05
N TYR A 230 -7.48 -32.74 -5.28
CA TYR A 230 -8.23 -33.30 -6.40
C TYR A 230 -8.05 -34.80 -6.58
N PHE A 231 -6.83 -35.31 -6.36
CA PHE A 231 -6.45 -36.67 -6.73
C PHE A 231 -6.35 -37.63 -5.54
N LYS A 232 -6.23 -37.15 -4.30
CA LYS A 232 -6.29 -37.99 -3.10
C LYS A 232 -7.74 -38.13 -2.62
N ILE A 233 -8.26 -39.35 -2.67
CA ILE A 233 -9.55 -39.73 -2.07
C ILE A 233 -9.26 -40.17 -0.62
N SER A 234 -10.01 -39.63 0.36
CA SER A 234 -9.96 -40.12 1.75
C SER A 234 -10.49 -41.55 1.80
N GLU A 235 -9.85 -42.45 2.56
CA GLU A 235 -10.31 -43.84 2.77
C GLU A 235 -11.74 -43.92 3.33
N ASP A 236 -12.25 -42.84 3.92
CA ASP A 236 -13.58 -42.77 4.55
C ASP A 236 -14.65 -42.06 3.70
N GLY A 237 -14.37 -41.78 2.42
CA GLY A 237 -15.32 -41.11 1.51
C GLY A 237 -15.68 -39.66 1.86
N GLN A 238 -15.15 -39.12 2.97
CA GLN A 238 -15.31 -37.71 3.34
C GLN A 238 -14.29 -36.82 2.63
N PRO A 239 -14.71 -35.64 2.12
CA PRO A 239 -13.78 -34.66 1.55
C PRO A 239 -12.77 -34.24 2.62
N ILE A 240 -11.48 -34.43 2.33
CA ILE A 240 -10.36 -34.09 3.22
C ILE A 240 -10.56 -32.67 3.74
N ASN A 241 -10.51 -32.53 5.07
CA ASN A 241 -10.72 -31.29 5.80
C ASN A 241 -9.95 -30.14 5.12
N LYS A 242 -10.68 -29.25 4.43
CA LYS A 242 -10.11 -28.21 3.55
C LYS A 242 -9.13 -27.38 4.36
N SER A 243 -7.84 -27.55 4.09
CA SER A 243 -6.83 -26.75 4.76
C SER A 243 -7.13 -25.27 4.50
N SER A 244 -7.01 -24.42 5.52
CA SER A 244 -7.21 -22.97 5.41
C SER A 244 -6.34 -22.34 4.31
N SER A 245 -5.26 -23.01 3.92
CA SER A 245 -4.36 -22.64 2.83
C SER A 245 -5.03 -22.66 1.43
N LEU A 246 -5.89 -23.65 1.16
CA LEU A 246 -6.60 -23.79 -0.13
C LEU A 246 -7.68 -22.73 -0.35
N GLN A 247 -8.10 -22.02 0.70
CA GLN A 247 -9.07 -20.92 0.55
C GLN A 247 -8.40 -19.53 0.55
N GLY A 248 -7.07 -19.47 0.69
CA GLY A 248 -6.33 -18.21 0.77
C GLY A 248 -6.56 -17.31 -0.45
N TYR A 249 -6.68 -17.89 -1.65
CA TYR A 249 -6.90 -17.17 -2.91
C TYR A 249 -8.23 -16.39 -2.94
N LYS A 250 -9.26 -16.78 -2.16
CA LYS A 250 -10.56 -16.08 -2.14
C LYS A 250 -10.44 -14.61 -1.75
N SER A 251 -9.50 -14.30 -0.85
CA SER A 251 -9.20 -12.92 -0.46
C SER A 251 -8.63 -12.07 -1.60
N VAL A 252 -8.10 -12.69 -2.65
CA VAL A 252 -7.58 -12.02 -3.84
C VAL A 252 -8.72 -11.55 -4.74
N LEU A 253 -9.81 -12.31 -4.85
CA LEU A 253 -10.95 -12.00 -5.72
C LEU A 253 -11.55 -10.59 -5.45
N THR A 254 -11.61 -10.19 -4.18
CA THR A 254 -12.21 -8.92 -3.74
C THR A 254 -11.18 -7.82 -3.43
N SER A 255 -9.92 -8.00 -3.82
CA SER A 255 -8.81 -7.09 -3.49
C SER A 255 -8.80 -5.75 -4.25
N SER A 256 -9.55 -5.63 -5.36
CA SER A 256 -9.43 -4.53 -6.32
C SER A 256 -9.58 -3.13 -5.71
N SER A 257 -10.63 -2.91 -4.91
CA SER A 257 -10.91 -1.60 -4.31
C SER A 257 -9.83 -1.22 -3.29
N LYS A 258 -9.35 -2.19 -2.50
CA LYS A 258 -8.30 -1.99 -1.51
C LYS A 258 -6.99 -1.61 -2.20
N GLU A 259 -6.60 -2.32 -3.26
CA GLU A 259 -5.40 -2.03 -4.03
C GLU A 259 -5.44 -0.64 -4.68
N GLU A 260 -6.57 -0.25 -5.25
CA GLU A 260 -6.75 1.07 -5.87
C GLU A 260 -6.63 2.21 -4.84
N ILE A 261 -7.26 2.05 -3.67
CA ILE A 261 -7.12 3.02 -2.56
C ILE A 261 -5.65 3.12 -2.14
N MET A 262 -4.98 1.99 -1.88
CA MET A 262 -3.56 2.01 -1.46
C MET A 262 -2.67 2.65 -2.52
N ALA A 263 -2.87 2.36 -3.82
CA ALA A 263 -2.08 2.93 -4.90
C ALA A 263 -2.31 4.44 -5.07
N ASN A 264 -3.54 4.93 -4.86
CA ASN A 264 -3.84 6.35 -4.91
C ASN A 264 -3.22 7.10 -3.73
N LEU A 265 -3.23 6.50 -2.53
CA LEU A 265 -2.58 7.08 -1.36
C LEU A 265 -1.05 7.06 -1.47
N ALA A 266 -0.47 5.98 -2.02
CA ALA A 266 0.98 5.84 -2.20
C ALA A 266 1.58 6.86 -3.17
N LYS A 267 0.78 7.41 -4.11
CA LYS A 267 1.21 8.49 -5.02
C LYS A 267 1.54 9.80 -4.31
N TRP A 268 0.99 10.01 -3.12
CA TRP A 268 1.27 11.19 -2.31
C TRP A 268 2.52 11.01 -1.43
N GLU A 269 3.10 9.81 -1.35
CA GLU A 269 4.24 9.59 -0.47
C GLU A 269 5.52 10.26 -1.02
N PRO A 270 6.32 10.92 -0.16
CA PRO A 270 7.69 11.29 -0.53
C PRO A 270 8.54 10.04 -0.82
N CYS A 271 9.76 10.23 -1.33
CA CYS A 271 10.71 9.13 -1.46
C CYS A 271 10.96 8.47 -0.11
N HIS A 272 10.90 7.14 -0.05
CA HIS A 272 11.21 6.38 1.16
C HIS A 272 11.75 4.99 0.82
N GLY A 273 12.69 4.49 1.64
CA GLY A 273 13.27 3.16 1.49
C GLY A 273 13.77 2.87 0.07
N LYS A 274 13.15 1.90 -0.60
CA LYS A 274 13.45 1.51 -1.99
C LYS A 274 12.51 2.14 -3.02
N PHE A 275 11.51 2.91 -2.58
CA PHE A 275 10.51 3.54 -3.42
C PHE A 275 10.97 4.96 -3.79
N ARG A 276 11.16 5.18 -5.09
CA ARG A 276 11.67 6.44 -5.63
C ARG A 276 10.55 7.43 -5.91
N PHE A 277 10.92 8.68 -6.20
CA PHE A 277 9.98 9.69 -6.67
C PHE A 277 9.32 9.21 -7.96
N ARG A 278 8.01 9.42 -8.09
CA ARG A 278 7.19 8.93 -9.23
C ARG A 278 7.30 7.41 -9.44
N HIS A 279 7.36 6.64 -8.36
CA HIS A 279 7.30 5.18 -8.40
C HIS A 279 6.09 4.67 -9.22
N PRO A 280 6.21 3.59 -10.01
CA PRO A 280 5.17 3.15 -10.95
C PRO A 280 4.01 2.41 -10.26
N TRP A 281 3.29 3.08 -9.36
CA TRP A 281 2.15 2.51 -8.62
C TRP A 281 1.03 1.96 -9.51
N ASN A 282 0.87 2.48 -10.73
CA ASN A 282 -0.12 1.94 -11.68
C ASN A 282 0.25 0.54 -12.17
N GLU A 283 1.53 0.17 -12.22
CA GLU A 283 1.94 -1.19 -12.61
C GLU A 283 1.61 -2.21 -11.52
N TYR A 284 1.59 -1.82 -10.25
CA TYR A 284 1.07 -2.68 -9.17
C TYR A 284 -0.40 -3.04 -9.38
N LEU A 285 -1.23 -2.09 -9.84
CA LEU A 285 -2.64 -2.34 -10.14
C LEU A 285 -2.80 -3.29 -11.33
N LYS A 286 -1.92 -3.23 -12.33
CA LYS A 286 -1.91 -4.16 -13.47
C LYS A 286 -1.55 -5.57 -13.01
N VAL A 287 -0.49 -5.72 -12.21
CA VAL A 287 -0.12 -7.00 -11.59
C VAL A 287 -1.29 -7.55 -10.75
N GLY A 288 -1.90 -6.72 -9.91
CA GLY A 288 -3.08 -7.10 -9.13
C GLY A 288 -4.26 -7.53 -10.01
N SER A 289 -4.49 -6.87 -11.15
CA SER A 289 -5.54 -7.22 -12.11
C SER A 289 -5.33 -8.60 -12.72
N VAL A 290 -4.14 -8.89 -13.25
CA VAL A 290 -3.84 -10.22 -13.83
C VAL A 290 -3.83 -11.30 -12.75
N THR A 291 -3.36 -10.99 -11.54
CA THR A 291 -3.43 -11.88 -10.38
C THR A 291 -4.89 -12.23 -10.03
N ARG A 292 -5.81 -11.25 -10.04
CA ARG A 292 -7.24 -11.50 -9.84
C ARG A 292 -7.86 -12.35 -10.95
N GLN A 293 -7.49 -12.12 -12.20
CA GLN A 293 -7.95 -12.94 -13.32
C GLN A 293 -7.53 -14.41 -13.11
N CYS A 294 -6.29 -14.66 -12.70
CA CYS A 294 -5.83 -16.00 -12.31
C CYS A 294 -6.67 -16.58 -11.16
N ALA A 295 -6.97 -15.77 -10.15
CA ALA A 295 -7.76 -16.19 -9.00
C ALA A 295 -9.19 -16.62 -9.40
N PHE A 296 -9.81 -15.98 -10.40
CA PHE A 296 -11.10 -16.42 -10.94
C PHE A 296 -11.01 -17.78 -11.63
N LYS A 297 -9.92 -18.04 -12.38
CA LYS A 297 -9.68 -19.36 -12.99
C LYS A 297 -9.46 -20.44 -11.93
N ILE A 298 -8.72 -20.10 -10.88
CA ILE A 298 -8.54 -20.95 -9.70
C ILE A 298 -9.85 -21.21 -8.95
N GLU A 299 -10.75 -20.22 -8.82
CA GLU A 299 -12.08 -20.44 -8.23
C GLU A 299 -12.90 -21.46 -9.03
N SER A 300 -12.88 -21.35 -10.36
CA SER A 300 -13.51 -22.35 -11.24
C SER A 300 -12.88 -23.73 -11.05
N LEU A 301 -11.55 -23.81 -10.95
CA LEU A 301 -10.84 -25.06 -10.69
C LEU A 301 -11.19 -25.66 -9.31
N ASN A 302 -11.31 -24.81 -8.29
CA ASN A 302 -11.73 -25.20 -6.95
C ASN A 302 -13.18 -25.73 -6.92
N HIS A 303 -14.08 -25.24 -7.78
CA HIS A 303 -15.43 -25.81 -7.88
C HIS A 303 -15.40 -27.29 -8.29
N TYR A 304 -14.48 -27.69 -9.18
CA TYR A 304 -14.29 -29.09 -9.57
C TYR A 304 -13.64 -29.95 -8.47
N LEU A 305 -12.84 -29.35 -7.56
CA LEU A 305 -12.39 -30.03 -6.33
C LEU A 305 -13.56 -30.39 -5.42
N THR A 306 -14.54 -29.49 -5.33
CA THR A 306 -15.64 -29.58 -4.35
C THR A 306 -16.92 -30.20 -4.88
N SER A 307 -16.97 -30.53 -6.16
CA SER A 307 -18.16 -31.13 -6.78
C SER A 307 -18.35 -32.57 -6.30
N GLU A 308 -19.59 -32.92 -5.93
CA GLU A 308 -20.00 -34.28 -5.59
C GLU A 308 -19.96 -35.22 -6.81
N ILE A 309 -20.06 -34.66 -8.02
CA ILE A 309 -19.97 -35.41 -9.27
C ILE A 309 -18.50 -35.40 -9.68
N GLN A 310 -17.76 -36.38 -9.18
CA GLN A 310 -16.36 -36.59 -9.51
C GLN A 310 -16.22 -37.49 -10.74
N SER A 311 -15.28 -37.19 -11.63
CA SER A 311 -14.99 -38.04 -12.80
C SER A 311 -14.55 -39.43 -12.33
N PRO A 312 -14.85 -40.51 -13.10
CA PRO A 312 -14.45 -41.85 -12.73
C PRO A 312 -12.94 -41.95 -12.43
N PRO A 313 -12.52 -42.77 -11.45
CA PRO A 313 -11.12 -42.90 -11.06
C PRO A 313 -10.20 -43.23 -12.23
N GLU A 314 -10.66 -44.02 -13.21
CA GLU A 314 -9.86 -44.37 -14.39
C GLU A 314 -9.58 -43.18 -15.32
N VAL A 315 -10.53 -42.24 -15.44
CA VAL A 315 -10.34 -41.04 -16.27
C VAL A 315 -9.43 -40.03 -15.56
N ARG A 316 -9.50 -39.96 -14.23
CA ARG A 316 -8.64 -39.09 -13.43
C ARG A 316 -7.18 -39.54 -13.44
N SER A 317 -6.92 -40.85 -13.33
CA SER A 317 -5.56 -41.37 -13.34
C SER A 317 -4.83 -41.09 -14.67
N ILE A 318 -5.56 -41.03 -15.79
CA ILE A 318 -5.01 -40.69 -17.11
C ILE A 318 -4.46 -39.27 -17.16
N ILE A 319 -5.18 -38.29 -16.60
CA ILE A 319 -4.77 -36.87 -16.65
C ILE A 319 -3.94 -36.45 -15.43
N GLN A 320 -3.91 -37.26 -14.37
CA GLN A 320 -3.31 -36.92 -13.08
C GLN A 320 -1.86 -36.50 -13.20
N GLY A 321 -1.02 -37.30 -13.89
CA GLY A 321 0.41 -37.04 -13.97
C GLY A 321 0.73 -35.64 -14.49
N GLU A 322 0.24 -35.30 -15.69
CA GLU A 322 0.51 -34.00 -16.31
C GLU A 322 -0.21 -32.85 -15.59
N CYS A 323 -1.44 -33.05 -15.09
CA CYS A 323 -2.14 -32.03 -14.30
C CYS A 323 -1.38 -31.66 -13.02
N THR A 324 -0.81 -32.65 -12.31
CA THR A 324 0.03 -32.43 -11.13
C THR A 324 1.28 -31.64 -11.47
N VAL A 325 1.96 -31.97 -12.57
CA VAL A 325 3.14 -31.23 -13.01
C VAL A 325 2.78 -29.79 -13.34
N ILE A 326 1.68 -29.55 -14.08
CA ILE A 326 1.21 -28.20 -14.41
C ILE A 326 0.92 -27.39 -13.14
N SER A 327 0.15 -27.94 -12.19
CA SER A 327 -0.23 -27.22 -10.98
C SER A 327 0.98 -26.93 -10.09
N SER A 328 1.87 -27.91 -9.90
CA SER A 328 3.09 -27.77 -9.12
C SER A 328 4.04 -26.72 -9.72
N GLU A 329 4.32 -26.79 -11.02
CA GLU A 329 5.25 -25.87 -11.68
C GLU A 329 4.67 -24.45 -11.76
N CYS A 330 3.38 -24.28 -12.06
CA CYS A 330 2.73 -22.96 -11.96
C CYS A 330 2.78 -22.42 -10.53
N GLY A 331 2.56 -23.27 -9.52
CA GLY A 331 2.62 -22.90 -8.11
C GLY A 331 3.99 -22.36 -7.70
N LYS A 332 5.07 -23.09 -8.06
CA LYS A 332 6.45 -22.69 -7.83
C LYS A 332 6.80 -21.39 -8.56
N ALA A 333 6.41 -21.26 -9.83
CA ALA A 333 6.62 -20.04 -10.60
C ALA A 333 6.01 -18.81 -9.92
N LEU A 334 4.75 -18.90 -9.47
CA LEU A 334 4.07 -17.82 -8.77
C LEU A 334 4.76 -17.48 -7.43
N LYS A 335 5.25 -18.47 -6.68
CA LYS A 335 6.00 -18.21 -5.44
C LYS A 335 7.33 -17.53 -5.69
N GLU A 336 8.05 -17.91 -6.74
CA GLU A 336 9.28 -17.23 -7.15
C GLU A 336 9.00 -15.78 -7.56
N LEU A 337 7.98 -15.54 -8.38
CA LEU A 337 7.54 -14.18 -8.74
C LEU A 337 7.12 -13.35 -7.51
N ALA A 338 6.40 -13.95 -6.56
CA ALA A 338 6.02 -13.29 -5.31
C ALA A 338 7.26 -12.92 -4.47
N SER A 339 8.26 -13.81 -4.41
CA SER A 339 9.55 -13.60 -3.77
C SER A 339 10.35 -12.48 -4.45
N GLU A 340 10.38 -12.43 -5.78
CA GLU A 340 11.02 -11.37 -6.57
C GLU A 340 10.40 -10.00 -6.29
N VAL A 341 9.06 -9.91 -6.30
CA VAL A 341 8.33 -8.69 -5.93
C VAL A 341 8.73 -8.31 -4.51
N ARG A 342 8.51 -9.19 -3.52
CA ARG A 342 8.76 -8.92 -2.09
C ARG A 342 10.19 -8.44 -1.79
N LYS A 343 11.18 -8.99 -2.48
CA LYS A 343 12.60 -8.62 -2.30
C LYS A 343 12.99 -7.38 -3.12
N MET A 344 12.17 -6.99 -4.09
CA MET A 344 12.48 -6.02 -5.15
C MET A 344 13.75 -6.39 -5.91
N THR A 345 13.82 -7.65 -6.33
CA THR A 345 14.97 -8.20 -7.05
C THR A 345 14.52 -8.81 -8.37
N LYS A 346 15.30 -8.58 -9.43
CA LYS A 346 15.17 -9.30 -10.70
C LYS A 346 15.86 -10.65 -10.57
N SER A 347 15.13 -11.71 -10.84
CA SER A 347 15.61 -13.09 -10.94
C SER A 347 14.99 -13.73 -12.17
N SER A 348 15.58 -14.82 -12.65
CA SER A 348 15.01 -15.66 -13.70
C SER A 348 14.55 -17.01 -13.13
N ALA A 349 14.32 -17.08 -11.82
CA ALA A 349 14.00 -18.32 -11.12
C ALA A 349 12.61 -18.86 -11.48
N ALA A 350 11.68 -17.99 -11.84
CA ALA A 350 10.35 -18.39 -12.29
C ALA A 350 10.34 -18.98 -13.72
N GLU A 351 11.29 -18.61 -14.58
CA GLU A 351 11.26 -18.97 -16.01
C GLU A 351 11.34 -20.49 -16.26
N PRO A 352 12.25 -21.26 -15.61
CA PRO A 352 12.26 -22.71 -15.75
C PRO A 352 10.91 -23.35 -15.42
N HIS A 353 10.25 -22.89 -14.36
CA HIS A 353 8.94 -23.41 -13.95
C HIS A 353 7.83 -23.06 -14.96
N ILE A 354 7.85 -21.86 -15.54
CA ILE A 354 6.92 -21.48 -16.61
C ILE A 354 7.16 -22.32 -17.87
N THR A 355 8.41 -22.61 -18.22
CA THR A 355 8.72 -23.47 -19.38
C THR A 355 8.30 -24.91 -19.15
N ASN A 356 8.50 -25.45 -17.95
CA ASN A 356 8.08 -26.80 -17.58
C ASN A 356 6.57 -26.94 -17.58
N SER A 357 5.83 -25.95 -17.05
CA SER A 357 4.36 -25.99 -17.03
C SER A 357 3.76 -25.93 -18.44
N LYS A 358 4.38 -25.19 -19.36
CA LYS A 358 4.02 -25.19 -20.80
C LYS A 358 4.28 -26.53 -21.47
N ALA A 359 5.44 -27.15 -21.20
CA ALA A 359 5.75 -28.46 -21.75
C ALA A 359 4.76 -29.53 -21.26
N ALA A 360 4.44 -29.53 -19.97
CA ALA A 360 3.44 -30.42 -19.38
C ALA A 360 2.03 -30.16 -19.94
N ALA A 361 1.69 -28.90 -20.25
CA ALA A 361 0.43 -28.57 -20.90
C ALA A 361 0.29 -29.21 -22.31
N GLU A 362 1.35 -29.17 -23.12
CA GLU A 362 1.35 -29.83 -24.43
C GLU A 362 1.33 -31.36 -24.31
N ASN A 363 2.02 -31.94 -23.33
CA ASN A 363 1.93 -33.37 -23.04
C ASN A 363 0.51 -33.77 -22.63
N LEU A 364 -0.13 -33.03 -21.72
CA LEU A 364 -1.51 -33.27 -21.30
C LEU A 364 -2.47 -33.22 -22.48
N LYS A 365 -2.28 -32.25 -23.40
CA LYS A 365 -3.06 -32.15 -24.63
C LYS A 365 -2.90 -33.36 -25.54
N ALA A 366 -1.68 -33.89 -25.67
CA ALA A 366 -1.41 -35.12 -26.40
C ALA A 366 -2.06 -36.35 -25.73
N VAL A 367 -1.96 -36.46 -24.41
CA VAL A 367 -2.61 -37.52 -23.61
C VAL A 367 -4.12 -37.50 -23.81
N ILE A 368 -4.76 -36.33 -23.64
CA ILE A 368 -6.21 -36.16 -23.83
C ILE A 368 -6.63 -36.55 -25.24
N ARG A 369 -5.89 -36.12 -26.27
CA ARG A 369 -6.17 -36.50 -27.67
C ARG A 369 -6.08 -38.01 -27.90
N SER A 370 -5.09 -38.67 -27.28
CA SER A 370 -4.94 -40.12 -27.38
C SER A 370 -6.07 -40.89 -26.68
N SER A 371 -6.54 -40.38 -25.53
CA SER A 371 -7.58 -41.01 -24.72
C SER A 371 -8.98 -40.82 -25.30
N LEU A 372 -9.27 -39.65 -25.90
CA LEU A 372 -10.48 -39.40 -26.70
C LEU A 372 -10.61 -40.38 -27.88
N SER A 373 -9.49 -40.86 -28.41
CA SER A 373 -9.48 -41.86 -29.49
C SER A 373 -9.76 -43.29 -29.00
N LYS A 374 -9.73 -43.54 -27.69
CA LYS A 374 -9.82 -44.89 -27.09
C LYS A 374 -11.09 -45.11 -26.24
N HIS A 375 -11.65 -44.08 -25.62
CA HIS A 375 -12.79 -44.21 -24.69
C HIS A 375 -14.11 -43.70 -25.30
N CYS A 376 -15.15 -44.54 -25.28
CA CYS A 376 -16.47 -44.27 -25.88
C CYS A 376 -17.47 -43.49 -25.00
N ASN A 377 -17.16 -43.26 -23.71
CA ASN A 377 -18.05 -42.51 -22.81
C ASN A 377 -17.74 -41.00 -22.81
N TYR A 378 -18.33 -40.28 -23.76
CA TYR A 378 -18.15 -38.83 -23.92
C TYR A 378 -18.44 -38.02 -22.64
N LEU A 379 -19.42 -38.44 -21.83
CA LEU A 379 -19.87 -37.68 -20.64
C LEU A 379 -18.82 -37.65 -19.51
N GLU A 380 -18.04 -38.72 -19.35
CA GLU A 380 -17.03 -38.87 -18.28
C GLU A 380 -15.76 -38.07 -18.57
N ILE A 381 -15.48 -37.80 -19.86
CA ILE A 381 -14.33 -37.02 -20.33
C ILE A 381 -14.56 -35.51 -20.17
N ILE A 382 -15.82 -35.05 -20.12
CA ILE A 382 -16.15 -33.61 -20.10
C ILE A 382 -15.53 -32.91 -18.88
N GLN A 383 -15.63 -33.50 -17.69
CA GLN A 383 -15.09 -32.91 -16.47
C GLN A 383 -13.56 -32.91 -16.43
N ALA A 384 -12.93 -34.01 -16.82
CA ALA A 384 -11.47 -34.12 -16.94
C ALA A 384 -10.92 -33.11 -17.98
N GLY A 385 -11.61 -32.97 -19.11
CA GLY A 385 -11.32 -31.96 -20.12
C GLY A 385 -11.51 -30.52 -19.62
N ALA A 386 -12.53 -30.27 -18.80
CA ALA A 386 -12.74 -28.95 -18.19
C ALA A 386 -11.62 -28.59 -17.20
N VAL A 387 -11.18 -29.54 -16.36
CA VAL A 387 -10.04 -29.35 -15.45
C VAL A 387 -8.75 -29.09 -16.24
N ALA A 388 -8.48 -29.87 -17.28
CA ALA A 388 -7.32 -29.65 -18.15
C ALA A 388 -7.36 -28.27 -18.84
N SER A 389 -8.52 -27.88 -19.36
CA SER A 389 -8.74 -26.56 -19.98
C SER A 389 -8.46 -25.41 -19.00
N LEU A 390 -8.98 -25.51 -17.77
CA LEU A 390 -8.71 -24.53 -16.72
C LEU A 390 -7.23 -24.48 -16.34
N LEU A 391 -6.54 -25.62 -16.29
CA LEU A 391 -5.10 -25.65 -16.04
C LEU A 391 -4.31 -25.00 -17.18
N PHE A 392 -4.72 -25.15 -18.45
CA PHE A 392 -4.12 -24.39 -19.56
C PHE A 392 -4.32 -22.89 -19.42
N GLU A 393 -5.51 -22.45 -18.97
CA GLU A 393 -5.75 -21.03 -18.66
C GLU A 393 -4.89 -20.54 -17.50
N VAL A 394 -4.64 -21.38 -16.48
CA VAL A 394 -3.74 -21.06 -15.36
C VAL A 394 -2.29 -20.93 -15.82
N VAL A 395 -1.81 -21.79 -16.73
CA VAL A 395 -0.46 -21.66 -17.33
C VAL A 395 -0.33 -20.31 -18.04
N LYS A 396 -1.30 -19.97 -18.88
CA LYS A 396 -1.33 -18.67 -19.57
C LYS A 396 -1.35 -17.50 -18.59
N CYS A 397 -2.16 -17.58 -17.54
CA CYS A 397 -2.24 -16.51 -16.57
C CYS A 397 -0.94 -16.36 -15.75
N THR A 398 -0.26 -17.47 -15.46
CA THR A 398 1.07 -17.46 -14.80
C THR A 398 2.09 -16.71 -15.65
N GLU A 399 2.09 -16.92 -16.96
CA GLU A 399 2.91 -16.16 -17.92
C GLU A 399 2.55 -14.67 -17.96
N GLU A 400 1.26 -14.33 -17.99
CA GLU A 400 0.79 -12.94 -17.97
C GLU A 400 1.19 -12.20 -16.66
N ILE A 401 1.14 -12.91 -15.53
CA ILE A 401 1.64 -12.41 -14.24
C ILE A 401 3.15 -12.18 -14.31
N ALA A 402 3.92 -13.16 -14.83
CA ALA A 402 5.37 -13.02 -15.00
C ALA A 402 5.73 -11.80 -15.84
N GLY A 403 5.08 -11.63 -17.00
CA GLY A 403 5.29 -10.47 -17.87
C GLY A 403 4.97 -9.13 -17.19
N SER A 404 3.88 -9.08 -16.42
CA SER A 404 3.49 -7.89 -15.65
C SER A 404 4.47 -7.59 -14.51
N VAL A 405 4.98 -8.62 -13.81
CA VAL A 405 5.99 -8.50 -12.76
C VAL A 405 7.32 -8.03 -13.34
N HIS A 406 7.76 -8.57 -14.48
CA HIS A 406 8.99 -8.13 -15.15
C HIS A 406 8.89 -6.68 -15.63
N LYS A 407 7.74 -6.27 -16.17
CA LYS A 407 7.48 -4.87 -16.52
C LYS A 407 7.54 -3.96 -15.30
N LEU A 408 6.90 -4.35 -14.20
CA LEU A 408 6.99 -3.63 -12.93
C LEU A 408 8.44 -3.54 -12.45
N ALA A 409 9.17 -4.65 -12.42
CA ALA A 409 10.56 -4.73 -11.98
C ALA A 409 11.50 -3.87 -12.83
N SER A 410 11.23 -3.77 -14.14
CA SER A 410 11.94 -2.89 -15.06
C SER A 410 11.71 -1.42 -14.71
N LEU A 411 10.44 -0.99 -14.65
CA LEU A 411 10.06 0.41 -14.41
C LEU A 411 10.37 0.87 -12.97
N ALA A 412 10.32 -0.04 -12.00
CA ALA A 412 10.65 0.23 -10.60
C ALA A 412 12.14 0.07 -10.30
N HIS A 413 12.98 -0.24 -11.30
CA HIS A 413 14.42 -0.46 -11.17
C HIS A 413 14.80 -1.45 -10.06
N PHE A 414 14.17 -2.62 -10.05
CA PHE A 414 14.54 -3.70 -9.14
C PHE A 414 16.01 -4.06 -9.33
N LYS A 415 16.67 -4.40 -8.22
CA LYS A 415 18.10 -4.76 -8.24
C LYS A 415 18.28 -6.16 -8.82
N ASN A 416 19.35 -6.41 -9.54
CA ASN A 416 19.67 -7.78 -9.95
C ASN A 416 19.98 -8.62 -8.70
N ALA A 417 19.52 -9.88 -8.68
CA ALA A 417 19.91 -10.81 -7.63
C ALA A 417 21.44 -10.94 -7.61
N LYS A 418 22.05 -10.87 -6.42
CA LYS A 418 23.48 -11.18 -6.29
C LYS A 418 23.67 -12.66 -6.61
N PRO A 419 24.69 -13.04 -7.41
CA PRO A 419 24.98 -14.45 -7.64
C PRO A 419 25.18 -15.14 -6.29
N ARG A 420 24.56 -16.32 -6.13
CA ARG A 420 24.69 -17.15 -4.94
C ARG A 420 26.13 -17.66 -4.93
N VAL A 421 27.01 -17.03 -4.16
CA VAL A 421 28.36 -17.54 -3.95
C VAL A 421 28.23 -18.82 -3.12
N THR A 422 28.38 -19.96 -3.77
CA THR A 422 28.66 -21.24 -3.11
C THR A 422 30.01 -21.11 -2.40
N PRO A 423 30.17 -21.59 -1.16
CA PRO A 423 31.49 -21.62 -0.54
C PRO A 423 32.33 -22.66 -1.29
N GLU A 424 33.24 -22.19 -2.15
CA GLU A 424 34.28 -23.05 -2.71
C GLU A 424 35.20 -23.50 -1.57
N THR A 425 35.33 -24.82 -1.48
CA THR A 425 36.37 -25.54 -0.76
C THR A 425 37.72 -24.92 -1.07
N GLN A 426 38.47 -24.50 -0.04
CA GLN A 426 39.86 -24.08 -0.18
C GLN A 426 40.69 -25.29 -0.67
N GLU A 427 41.08 -25.29 -1.93
CA GLU A 427 42.22 -26.08 -2.40
C GLU A 427 43.50 -25.23 -2.33
N LEU A 428 44.53 -25.78 -1.68
CA LEU A 428 45.88 -25.24 -1.62
C LEU A 428 46.47 -25.07 -3.02
N PRO A 429 47.29 -24.03 -3.30
CA PRO A 429 47.98 -23.94 -4.57
C PRO A 429 49.13 -24.96 -4.64
N SER A 430 49.07 -25.82 -5.65
CA SER A 430 50.15 -26.71 -6.06
C SER A 430 51.32 -25.92 -6.67
N GLN A 431 52.54 -26.34 -6.30
CA GLN A 431 53.80 -25.82 -6.78
C GLN A 431 53.93 -25.95 -8.30
N GLY A 432 54.17 -24.82 -8.99
CA GLY A 432 54.52 -24.79 -10.41
C GLY A 432 56.04 -24.89 -10.59
N ALA A 433 56.48 -25.92 -11.31
CA ALA A 433 57.86 -26.10 -11.77
C ALA A 433 58.25 -25.04 -12.81
N VAL A 434 59.46 -24.51 -12.66
CA VAL A 434 60.09 -23.50 -13.53
C VAL A 434 60.77 -24.17 -14.72
N ASN A 435 60.62 -23.60 -15.92
CA ASN A 435 61.58 -23.74 -17.02
C ASN A 435 61.96 -22.33 -17.54
N PRO A 436 63.23 -22.08 -17.91
CA PRO A 436 63.78 -20.73 -18.02
C PRO A 436 63.74 -20.19 -19.46
N VAL A 437 63.57 -18.87 -19.58
CA VAL A 437 63.94 -18.14 -20.81
C VAL A 437 64.74 -16.90 -20.42
N SER A 438 65.90 -16.80 -21.07
CA SER A 438 66.95 -15.80 -21.00
C SER A 438 66.57 -14.44 -21.57
N GLY A 439 67.04 -13.34 -20.95
CA GLY A 439 67.08 -12.02 -21.58
C GLY A 439 67.24 -10.86 -20.58
N ILE A 440 68.48 -10.42 -20.40
CA ILE A 440 68.98 -9.19 -19.72
C ILE A 440 68.28 -7.96 -20.36
N ASP A 441 67.82 -6.91 -19.67
CA ASP A 441 68.59 -5.89 -18.94
C ASP A 441 67.68 -5.01 -18.04
N GLY A 442 68.22 -4.47 -16.97
CA GLY A 442 67.48 -4.00 -15.80
C GLY A 442 67.06 -2.53 -15.74
N ALA A 443 66.20 -2.23 -14.75
CA ALA A 443 66.32 -1.12 -13.79
C ALA A 443 65.20 -1.25 -12.74
N HIS A 444 65.56 -1.58 -11.51
CA HIS A 444 64.66 -1.66 -10.36
C HIS A 444 64.49 -0.29 -9.70
N HIS A 445 63.25 0.12 -9.43
CA HIS A 445 62.92 1.09 -8.39
C HIS A 445 61.96 0.44 -7.38
N VAL A 446 62.48 0.14 -6.20
CA VAL A 446 61.73 -0.24 -5.00
C VAL A 446 61.68 0.99 -4.10
N ILE A 447 60.47 1.42 -3.73
CA ILE A 447 60.23 2.44 -2.71
C ILE A 447 59.92 1.70 -1.41
N THR A 448 60.80 1.83 -0.42
CA THR A 448 60.58 1.39 0.96
C THR A 448 60.13 2.59 1.79
N ILE A 449 59.00 2.46 2.47
CA ILE A 449 58.50 3.43 3.45
C ILE A 449 58.89 2.92 4.84
N ASP A 450 59.57 3.76 5.62
CA ASP A 450 59.86 3.51 7.03
C ASP A 450 59.16 4.56 7.91
N PRO A 451 58.40 4.19 8.97
CA PRO A 451 57.69 5.13 9.82
C PRO A 451 58.36 5.27 11.19
N SER A 452 58.66 6.50 11.66
CA SER A 452 58.67 6.81 13.10
C SER A 452 58.99 8.29 13.45
N GLN A 453 58.32 8.72 14.53
CA GLN A 453 58.62 9.82 15.47
C GLN A 453 58.37 11.27 14.99
N SER A 454 57.36 12.02 15.45
CA SER A 454 56.89 12.43 16.81
C SER A 454 57.67 13.58 17.46
N LEU A 455 56.93 14.69 17.69
CA LEU A 455 57.00 15.68 18.78
C LEU A 455 58.01 16.85 18.73
N ARG A 456 57.44 18.08 18.64
CA ARG A 456 57.53 19.25 19.57
C ARG A 456 57.38 20.57 18.78
N GLU A 457 56.31 21.35 18.98
CA GLU A 457 56.03 22.37 20.02
C GLU A 457 56.42 23.83 19.63
N SER A 458 55.45 24.71 19.87
CA SER A 458 55.50 26.12 20.31
C SER A 458 55.49 27.29 19.31
N GLU A 459 54.35 27.99 19.33
CA GLU A 459 54.13 29.41 19.70
C GLU A 459 54.36 30.60 18.74
N ASN A 460 53.38 31.53 18.86
CA ASN A 460 53.33 32.96 18.53
C ASN A 460 53.23 33.36 17.04
N SER A 461 52.43 34.32 16.60
CA SER A 461 51.71 35.45 17.22
C SER A 461 50.77 36.11 16.19
N SER A 462 49.61 36.61 16.61
CA SER A 462 48.73 37.55 15.86
C SER A 462 49.00 39.01 16.31
N PRO A 463 48.31 40.05 15.78
CA PRO A 463 48.18 40.59 14.42
C PRO A 463 48.62 42.10 14.40
N PRO A 464 48.19 42.94 13.43
CA PRO A 464 47.21 43.97 13.83
C PRO A 464 46.16 44.38 12.77
N VAL A 465 45.15 45.08 13.31
CA VAL A 465 43.94 45.68 12.73
C VAL A 465 44.17 47.18 12.43
N LEU A 466 43.49 47.74 11.40
CA LEU A 466 42.90 49.10 11.35
C LEU A 466 42.09 49.20 10.02
N ALA A 467 40.76 49.27 9.96
CA ALA A 467 39.80 50.33 10.33
C ALA A 467 39.17 51.01 9.07
N PRO A 468 37.96 51.61 9.18
CA PRO A 468 36.93 51.64 8.13
C PRO A 468 36.76 53.00 7.43
N ARG A 469 35.86 53.09 6.43
CA ARG A 469 35.35 54.38 5.93
C ARG A 469 33.88 54.28 5.47
N MET A 470 33.10 55.27 5.90
CA MET A 470 31.70 55.53 5.61
C MET A 470 31.58 56.95 5.02
N GLU A 471 30.46 57.20 4.31
CA GLU A 471 29.96 58.45 3.67
C GLU A 471 30.59 58.78 2.30
N VAL A 472 29.83 59.00 1.22
CA VAL A 472 28.57 59.78 1.05
C VAL A 472 27.45 58.95 0.40
#